data_AF-A0A520PKE1-F1
#
_entry.id   AF-A0A520PKE1-F1
#
_cell.length_a   1.000
_cell.length_b   1.000
_cell.length_c   1.000
_cell.angle_alpha   90.00
_cell.angle_beta   90.00
_cell.angle_gamma   90.00
#
_symmetry.space_group_name_H-M   'P 1'
#
loop_
_entity.id
_entity.type
_entity.pdbx_description
1 polymer ?
#
loop_
_entity_poly.entity_id
_entity_poly.type
_entity_poly.pdbx_seq_one_letter_code
_entity_poly.pdbx_strand_id
1 'polypeptide(L)' 'MKKGFLPIKNNWFDRLFIAVITFIGIQFLWMRFIEEFAAVEVSMILGCILGIYIIIKG' A
#
# COMPACT_ATOMS: atom_id res chain seq x y z
N MET A 1 -24.63 7.83 4.10
CA MET A 1 -23.32 8.32 3.61
C MET A 1 -22.23 7.30 3.96
N LYS A 2 -21.87 6.39 3.06
CA LYS A 2 -20.69 5.54 3.26
C LYS A 2 -19.47 6.40 2.99
N LYS A 3 -18.83 6.90 4.06
CA LYS A 3 -17.50 7.51 3.96
C LYS A 3 -16.54 6.41 3.52
N GLY A 4 -16.10 6.46 2.27
CA GLY A 4 -15.01 5.60 1.79
C GLY A 4 -13.74 5.83 2.60
N PHE A 5 -12.74 4.96 2.44
CA PHE A 5 -11.47 5.02 3.17
C PHE A 5 -10.79 6.38 3.08
N LEU A 6 -10.95 7.09 1.95
CA LEU A 6 -10.64 8.52 1.84
C LEU A 6 -11.92 9.36 1.77
N PRO A 7 -12.17 10.30 2.71
CA PRO A 7 -13.25 11.26 2.63
C PRO A 7 -12.84 12.44 1.73
N ILE A 8 -12.35 12.16 0.52
CA ILE A 8 -11.89 13.13 -0.48
C ILE A 8 -12.43 12.69 -1.84
N LYS A 9 -12.72 13.65 -2.72
CA LYS A 9 -13.08 13.37 -4.13
C LYS A 9 -11.83 12.83 -4.83
N ASN A 10 -11.58 11.52 -4.74
CA ASN A 10 -10.38 10.90 -5.29
C ASN A 10 -10.66 10.29 -6.66
N ASN A 11 -9.76 10.56 -7.61
CA ASN A 11 -9.79 9.91 -8.91
C ASN A 11 -9.13 8.52 -8.80
N TRP A 12 -9.34 7.65 -9.79
CA TRP A 12 -8.67 6.35 -9.84
C TRP A 12 -7.14 6.48 -9.81
N PHE A 13 -6.60 7.56 -10.41
CA PHE A 13 -5.18 7.91 -10.36
C PHE A 13 -4.67 8.21 -8.95
N ASP A 14 -5.44 8.92 -8.12
CA ASP A 14 -5.02 9.26 -6.76
C ASP A 14 -4.92 8.00 -5.89
N ARG A 15 -5.82 7.04 -6.11
CA ARG A 15 -5.79 5.73 -5.44
C ARG A 15 -4.57 4.92 -5.86
N LEU A 16 -4.24 4.91 -7.15
CA LEU A 16 -3.03 4.29 -7.67
C LEU A 16 -1.77 4.94 -7.08
N PHE A 17 -1.72 6.27 -7.05
CA PHE A 17 -0.59 7.01 -6.49
C PHE A 17 -0.36 6.69 -5.01
N ILE A 18 -1.43 6.73 -4.21
CA ILE A 18 -1.36 6.38 -2.78
C ILE A 18 -0.93 4.91 -2.61
N ALA A 19 -1.46 3.99 -3.42
CA ALA A 19 -1.08 2.58 -3.38
C ALA A 19 0.41 2.38 -3.66
N VAL A 20 0.97 3.05 -4.68
CA VAL A 20 2.39 2.95 -5.04
C VAL A 20 3.29 3.56 -3.96
N ILE A 21 2.98 4.75 -3.45
CA ILE A 21 3.79 5.38 -2.40
C ILE A 21 3.73 4.55 -1.10
N THR A 22 2.57 4.01 -0.74
CA THR A 22 2.42 3.11 0.41
C THR A 22 3.25 1.84 0.22
N PHE A 23 3.21 1.25 -0.97
CA PHE A 23 4.02 0.08 -1.32
C PHE A 23 5.52 0.36 -1.12
N ILE A 24 6.01 1.47 -1.69
CA ILE A 24 7.42 1.87 -1.58
C ILE A 24 7.82 2.11 -0.11
N GLY A 25 6.96 2.78 0.66
CA GLY A 25 7.20 3.00 2.09
C GLY A 25 7.32 1.71 2.89
N ILE A 26 6.47 0.71 2.59
CA ILE A 26 6.55 -0.62 3.19
C ILE A 26 7.89 -1.29 2.83
N GLN A 27 8.32 -1.24 1.57
CA GLN A 27 9.60 -1.83 1.16
C GLN A 27 10.79 -1.21 1.91
N PHE A 28 10.82 0.12 2.04
CA PHE A 28 11.90 0.79 2.77
C PHE A 28 11.89 0.46 4.26
N LEU A 29 10.72 0.43 4.90
CA LEU A 29 10.61 0.00 6.30
C LEU A 29 11.02 -1.45 6.48
N TRP A 30 10.67 -2.30 5.52
CA TRP A 30 11.02 -3.72 5.57
C TRP A 30 12.52 -3.95 5.48
N MET A 31 13.16 -3.41 4.44
CA MET A 31 14.62 -3.50 4.28
C MET A 31 15.35 -2.89 5.47
N ARG A 32 14.78 -1.85 6.09
CA ARG A 32 15.41 -1.19 7.23
C ARG A 32 15.29 -1.96 8.55
N PHE A 33 14.16 -2.60 8.81
CA PHE A 33 13.84 -3.11 10.15
C PHE A 33 13.44 -4.59 10.22
N ILE A 34 12.93 -5.16 9.13
CA ILE A 34 12.25 -6.47 9.13
C ILE A 34 13.03 -7.51 8.32
N GLU A 35 13.95 -7.10 7.46
CA GLU A 35 14.72 -7.99 6.58
C GLU A 35 15.53 -9.06 7.33
N GLU A 36 16.02 -8.77 8.54
CA GLU A 36 16.68 -9.78 9.39
C GLU A 36 15.72 -10.86 9.92
N PHE A 37 14.41 -10.57 9.96
CA PHE A 37 13.39 -11.46 10.54
C PHE A 37 12.57 -12.18 9.48
N ALA A 38 12.39 -11.58 8.30
CA ALA A 38 11.56 -12.12 7.24
C ALA A 38 12.05 -11.67 5.86
N ALA A 39 11.99 -12.60 4.90
CA ALA A 39 12.40 -12.35 3.52
C ALA A 39 11.63 -11.19 2.87
N VAL A 40 12.33 -10.42 2.03
CA VAL A 40 11.77 -9.28 1.30
C VAL A 40 10.60 -9.68 0.38
N GLU A 41 10.56 -10.93 -0.07
CA GLU A 41 9.45 -11.49 -0.84
C GLU A 41 8.11 -11.38 -0.10
N VAL A 42 8.11 -11.49 1.24
CA VAL A 42 6.92 -11.35 2.08
C VAL A 42 6.43 -9.90 2.06
N SER A 43 7.35 -8.94 2.14
CA SER A 43 7.06 -7.51 1.99
C SER A 43 6.40 -7.22 0.64
N MET A 44 6.91 -7.83 -0.41
CA MET A 44 6.45 -7.63 -1.78
C MET A 44 5.02 -8.15 -1.95
N ILE A 45 4.72 -9.34 -1.42
CA ILE A 45 3.36 -9.90 -1.45
C ILE A 45 2.39 -9.04 -0.63
N LEU A 46 2.76 -8.66 0.60
CA LEU A 46 1.93 -7.83 1.46
C LEU A 46 1.65 -6.46 0.83
N GLY A 47 2.69 -5.83 0.28
CA GLY A 47 2.55 -4.56 -0.40
C GLY A 47 1.64 -4.64 -1.63
N CYS A 48 1.74 -5.70 -2.43
CA CYS A 48 0.86 -5.91 -3.58
C CYS A 48 -0.60 -6.10 -3.16
N ILE A 49 -0.86 -6.92 -2.15
CA ILE A 49 -2.21 -7.14 -1.60
C ILE A 49 -2.79 -5.81 -1.10
N LEU A 50 -2.00 -5.05 -0.35
CA LEU A 50 -2.41 -3.78 0.22
C LEU A 50 -2.66 -2.71 -0.86
N GLY A 51 -1.81 -2.66 -1.89
CA GLY A 51 -1.99 -1.78 -3.04
C GLY A 51 -3.26 -2.09 -3.83
N ILE A 52 -3.53 -3.37 -4.12
CA ILE A 52 -4.79 -3.81 -4.76
C ILE A 52 -5.99 -3.42 -3.90
N TYR A 53 -5.90 -3.63 -2.58
CA TYR A 53 -6.96 -3.25 -1.66
C TYR A 53 -7.24 -1.73 -1.67
N ILE A 54 -6.20 -0.89 -1.69
CA ILE A 54 -6.32 0.57 -1.77
C ILE A 54 -7.00 0.99 -3.09
N ILE A 55 -6.68 0.35 -4.22
CA ILE A 55 -7.28 0.70 -5.51
C ILE A 55 -8.77 0.32 -5.55
N ILE A 56 -9.14 -0.85 -5.03
CA ILE A 56 -10.52 -1.37 -5.06
C ILE A 56 -11.42 -0.68 -4.04
N LYS A 57 -10.93 -0.45 -2.81
CA LYS A 57 -11.73 0.08 -1.69
C LYS A 57 -11.49 1.55 -1.37
N GLY A 58 -10.45 2.15 -1.95
CA GLY A 58 -10.20 3.59 -1.88
C GLY A 58 -11.35 4.40 -2.41
#